data_AF-A0A7K4H4E9-F1
#
_entry.id   AF-A0A7K4H4E9-F1
#
_cell.length_a   1.000
_cell.length_b   1.000
_cell.length_c   1.000
_cell.angle_alpha   90.00
_cell.angle_beta   90.00
_cell.angle_gamma   90.00
#
_symmetry.space_group_name_H-M   'P 1'
#
loop_
_entity.id
_entity.type
_entity.pdbx_description
1 polymer ?
#
loop_
_entity_poly.entity_id
_entity_poly.type
_entity_poly.pdbx_seq_one_letter_code
_entity_poly.pdbx_strand_id
1 'polypeptide(L)'
;MKKSSISKKTNIMKKSRNIELEHLRLKILDAVRFSKRFWMTYREHTFGIASILDLIYKKSFIEVLFFTNKDVMNRGVPLLKINTPLLDEFDFSEIIFEPDFDEDGLVSPKKIIERMRKLIINEFQKHTMVLEKEVELLDKRFENYIINNNPYYREVRFSFSHFDIELKVNFEKYPLLPSFSFSRTLLKIISEREFNKEDILKNWNELNPPHIYQLIEKVCDIVANRLKLDKLSNNFQHLVLKNVSMENGIQNISFNIHRGKSIGILYDEEQLSDVDHKYDLFYLFWAISGNYTDFSGKIEIFGKEVQFLNKKDLAKIVILPEAHESKIINMKVKKAIKYKINIKEIQKSRKNKLQLLLKTAGFVPKIDEIVGEIFVAPSKRIIRRKANIKKVLEVTGLSLKKNKRCSELNQLDFLLFSIARALVKSPSIIMFLIPFEILDRLGYDKFNNYMQKIKEEFHVILIFHAPEGIVSNCDQILTIGKEESRIGTFNKLIEELPRSGEIITIELNNPDEKLIKKLYKFDEIAKIQEERKNEKYKIYLKDDPNKMIIRLTELFGQYLFSFKRYKASLEDYKEFFEKSYKYN
;
A
#
# COMPACT_ATOMS: atom_id res chain seq x y z
N MET A 1 -14.18 10.87 -79.61
CA MET A 1 -14.91 11.63 -78.57
C MET A 1 -14.99 10.96 -77.18
N LYS A 2 -14.84 9.64 -77.00
CA LYS A 2 -14.91 8.98 -75.66
C LYS A 2 -13.78 9.34 -74.66
N LYS A 3 -12.58 9.75 -75.10
CA LYS A 3 -11.48 10.17 -74.19
C LYS A 3 -11.72 11.56 -73.54
N SER A 4 -12.48 12.43 -74.19
CA SER A 4 -12.77 13.80 -73.71
C SER A 4 -13.80 13.81 -72.57
N SER A 5 -14.81 12.92 -72.62
CA SER A 5 -15.83 12.83 -71.57
C SER A 5 -15.28 12.23 -70.26
N ILE A 6 -14.35 11.28 -70.35
CA ILE A 6 -13.70 10.67 -69.17
C ILE A 6 -12.80 11.69 -68.45
N SER A 7 -12.07 12.52 -69.20
CA SER A 7 -11.25 13.63 -68.66
C SER A 7 -12.08 14.69 -67.92
N LYS A 8 -13.24 15.08 -68.45
CA LYS A 8 -14.14 16.03 -67.78
C LYS A 8 -14.75 15.45 -66.50
N LYS A 9 -15.19 14.19 -66.52
CA LYS A 9 -15.77 13.51 -65.34
C LYS A 9 -14.75 13.35 -64.21
N THR A 10 -13.50 13.01 -64.55
CA THR A 10 -12.40 12.92 -63.56
C THR A 10 -12.04 14.28 -62.96
N ASN A 11 -12.05 15.37 -63.74
CA ASN A 11 -11.80 16.72 -63.20
C ASN A 11 -12.90 17.22 -62.26
N ILE A 12 -14.19 17.01 -62.60
CA ILE A 12 -15.32 17.34 -61.71
C ILE A 12 -15.22 16.53 -60.41
N MET A 13 -14.86 15.24 -60.53
CA MET A 13 -14.71 14.40 -59.34
C MET A 13 -13.53 14.82 -58.46
N LYS A 14 -12.38 15.21 -59.02
CA LYS A 14 -11.25 15.74 -58.25
C LYS A 14 -11.62 17.05 -57.54
N LYS A 15 -12.39 17.91 -58.19
CA LYS A 15 -12.82 19.19 -57.60
C LYS A 15 -13.72 19.01 -56.37
N SER A 16 -14.69 18.09 -56.41
CA SER A 16 -15.54 17.83 -55.22
C SER A 16 -14.76 17.18 -54.07
N ARG A 17 -13.82 16.28 -54.36
CA ARG A 17 -12.97 15.66 -53.33
C ARG A 17 -12.15 16.70 -52.55
N ASN A 18 -11.53 17.63 -53.27
CA ASN A 18 -10.69 18.66 -52.65
C ASN A 18 -11.51 19.60 -51.76
N ILE A 19 -12.78 19.87 -52.12
CA ILE A 19 -13.68 20.69 -51.31
C ILE A 19 -14.05 19.95 -50.01
N GLU A 20 -14.45 18.68 -50.11
CA GLU A 20 -14.74 17.83 -48.93
C GLU A 20 -13.53 17.71 -48.00
N LEU A 21 -12.32 17.51 -48.56
CA LEU A 21 -11.08 17.45 -47.78
C LEU A 21 -10.78 18.78 -47.08
N GLU A 22 -11.01 19.90 -47.72
CA GLU A 22 -10.77 21.22 -47.13
C GLU A 22 -11.78 21.52 -46.01
N HIS A 23 -13.05 21.15 -46.19
CA HIS A 23 -14.06 21.24 -45.13
C HIS A 23 -13.67 20.38 -43.92
N LEU A 24 -13.24 19.13 -44.17
CA LEU A 24 -12.78 18.24 -43.13
C LEU A 24 -11.54 18.78 -42.41
N ARG A 25 -10.58 19.38 -43.14
CA ARG A 25 -9.40 20.05 -42.57
C ARG A 25 -9.81 21.17 -41.61
N LEU A 26 -10.75 22.02 -42.00
CA LEU A 26 -11.24 23.11 -41.15
C LEU A 26 -11.93 22.59 -39.89
N LYS A 27 -12.76 21.54 -40.02
CA LYS A 27 -13.39 20.88 -38.86
C LYS A 27 -12.36 20.27 -37.91
N ILE A 28 -11.33 19.63 -38.43
CA ILE A 28 -10.25 19.05 -37.62
C ILE A 28 -9.50 20.16 -36.89
N LEU A 29 -9.16 21.25 -37.56
CA LEU A 29 -8.50 22.41 -36.94
C LEU A 29 -9.34 22.99 -35.80
N ASP A 30 -10.65 23.12 -35.99
CA ASP A 30 -11.57 23.57 -34.95
C ASP A 30 -11.60 22.61 -33.75
N ALA A 31 -11.77 21.31 -34.01
CA ALA A 31 -11.79 20.29 -32.97
C ALA A 31 -10.46 20.21 -32.18
N VAL A 32 -9.32 20.33 -32.87
CA VAL A 32 -7.99 20.33 -32.27
C VAL A 32 -7.74 21.58 -31.45
N ARG A 33 -8.23 22.76 -31.89
CA ARG A 33 -8.04 24.04 -31.17
C ARG A 33 -8.56 23.98 -29.74
N PHE A 34 -9.65 23.25 -29.50
CA PHE A 34 -10.24 23.07 -28.17
C PHE A 34 -9.70 21.84 -27.41
N SER A 35 -8.78 21.10 -28.02
CA SER A 35 -8.25 19.84 -27.52
C SER A 35 -6.76 19.95 -27.19
N LYS A 36 -6.43 20.17 -25.92
CA LYS A 36 -5.03 20.29 -25.45
C LYS A 36 -4.12 19.08 -25.73
N ARG A 37 -4.69 17.93 -26.14
CA ARG A 37 -3.99 16.64 -26.26
C ARG A 37 -3.97 16.05 -27.67
N PHE A 38 -4.61 16.72 -28.63
CA PHE A 38 -4.67 16.23 -30.00
C PHE A 38 -3.96 17.19 -30.94
N TRP A 39 -3.41 16.68 -32.03
CA TRP A 39 -2.87 17.49 -33.12
C TRP A 39 -3.32 16.91 -34.46
N MET A 40 -3.33 17.74 -35.49
CA MET A 40 -3.71 17.30 -36.83
C MET A 40 -2.57 16.50 -37.47
N THR A 41 -2.92 15.43 -38.19
CA THR A 41 -1.99 14.66 -39.02
C THR A 41 -2.49 14.63 -40.47
N TYR A 42 -1.60 14.29 -41.39
CA TYR A 42 -1.95 14.07 -42.80
C TYR A 42 -1.24 12.80 -43.29
N ARG A 43 -2.02 11.78 -43.61
CA ARG A 43 -1.55 10.46 -44.08
C ARG A 43 -2.57 9.86 -45.04
N GLU A 44 -2.12 8.95 -45.89
CA GLU A 44 -3.00 8.24 -46.85
C GLU A 44 -3.84 9.18 -47.74
N HIS A 45 -3.33 10.38 -48.01
CA HIS A 45 -4.02 11.46 -48.74
C HIS A 45 -5.31 11.97 -48.09
N THR A 46 -5.37 11.92 -46.76
CA THR A 46 -6.44 12.51 -45.96
C THR A 46 -5.93 13.15 -44.66
N PHE A 47 -6.76 13.97 -44.03
CA PHE A 47 -6.48 14.58 -42.75
C PHE A 47 -6.93 13.69 -41.60
N GLY A 48 -6.21 13.78 -40.49
CA GLY A 48 -6.45 13.03 -39.28
C GLY A 48 -6.20 13.85 -38.04
N ILE A 49 -6.44 13.22 -36.90
CA ILE A 49 -5.99 13.68 -35.59
C ILE A 49 -5.08 12.62 -34.99
N ALA A 50 -4.14 13.02 -34.15
CA ALA A 50 -3.38 12.12 -33.33
C ALA A 50 -3.27 12.63 -31.89
N SER A 51 -3.07 11.73 -30.94
CA SER A 51 -2.89 12.01 -29.53
C SER A 51 -1.85 11.07 -28.91
N ILE A 52 -1.15 11.56 -27.87
CA ILE A 52 -0.39 10.70 -26.96
C ILE A 52 -1.23 10.52 -25.70
N LEU A 53 -1.63 9.28 -25.43
CA LEU A 53 -2.16 8.89 -24.14
C LEU A 53 -1.00 8.61 -23.20
N ASP A 54 -0.84 9.47 -22.20
CA ASP A 54 0.17 9.32 -21.16
C ASP A 54 -0.48 8.61 -19.96
N LEU A 55 -0.25 7.31 -19.85
CA LEU A 55 -0.59 6.52 -18.68
C LEU A 55 0.56 6.54 -17.70
N ILE A 56 0.26 6.34 -16.41
CA ILE A 56 1.25 6.24 -15.33
C ILE A 56 2.38 5.27 -15.70
N TYR A 57 2.08 4.25 -16.50
CA TYR A 57 2.99 3.18 -16.85
C TYR A 57 3.36 3.09 -18.34
N LYS A 58 2.65 3.79 -19.25
CA LYS A 58 2.84 3.62 -20.69
C LYS A 58 2.43 4.86 -21.49
N LYS A 59 3.16 5.15 -22.57
CA LYS A 59 2.76 6.15 -23.56
C LYS A 59 2.23 5.46 -24.81
N SER A 60 1.03 5.84 -25.23
CA SER A 60 0.36 5.23 -26.37
C SER A 60 0.04 6.29 -27.41
N PHE A 61 0.37 6.03 -28.67
CA PHE A 61 0.05 6.92 -29.79
C PHE A 61 -1.27 6.47 -30.43
N ILE A 62 -2.27 7.33 -30.47
CA ILE A 62 -3.49 7.06 -31.21
C ILE A 62 -3.56 8.03 -32.37
N GLU A 63 -3.80 7.52 -33.57
CA GLU A 63 -4.07 8.32 -34.75
C GLU A 63 -5.38 7.90 -35.38
N VAL A 64 -6.18 8.88 -35.79
CA VAL A 64 -7.48 8.69 -36.42
C VAL A 64 -7.49 9.46 -37.73
N LEU A 65 -7.64 8.74 -38.84
CA LEU A 65 -7.74 9.30 -40.18
C LEU A 65 -9.21 9.38 -40.59
N PHE A 66 -9.62 10.54 -41.13
CA PHE A 66 -10.98 10.78 -41.58
C PHE A 66 -11.02 10.72 -43.11
N PHE A 67 -11.73 9.79 -43.71
CA PHE A 67 -11.85 9.70 -45.17
C PHE A 67 -13.11 10.42 -45.66
N THR A 68 -13.02 11.03 -46.85
CA THR A 68 -14.21 11.64 -47.48
C THR A 68 -15.22 10.55 -47.88
N ASN A 69 -16.52 10.87 -47.90
CA ASN A 69 -17.57 9.95 -48.38
C ASN A 69 -17.22 9.38 -49.76
N LYS A 70 -16.59 10.21 -50.59
CA LYS A 70 -16.10 9.83 -51.90
C LYS A 70 -14.93 8.84 -51.88
N ASP A 71 -13.99 9.00 -50.95
CA ASP A 71 -12.88 8.05 -50.81
C ASP A 71 -13.41 6.67 -50.41
N VAL A 72 -14.41 6.63 -49.52
CA VAL A 72 -15.11 5.39 -49.11
C VAL A 72 -15.79 4.73 -50.29
N MET A 73 -16.61 5.46 -51.05
CA MET A 73 -17.33 4.92 -52.21
C MET A 73 -16.39 4.42 -53.32
N ASN A 74 -15.23 5.06 -53.52
CA ASN A 74 -14.31 4.71 -54.61
C ASN A 74 -13.30 3.62 -54.24
N ARG A 75 -12.81 3.61 -53.00
CA ARG A 75 -11.71 2.73 -52.57
C ARG A 75 -12.16 1.64 -51.60
N GLY A 76 -13.41 1.66 -51.14
CA GLY A 76 -13.91 0.75 -50.11
C GLY A 76 -13.21 0.93 -48.75
N VAL A 77 -12.53 2.07 -48.54
CA VAL A 77 -11.89 2.39 -47.26
C VAL A 77 -12.95 2.78 -46.23
N PRO A 78 -12.75 2.50 -44.94
CA PRO A 78 -13.68 2.96 -43.92
C PRO A 78 -13.67 4.50 -43.84
N LEU A 79 -14.78 5.10 -43.41
CA LEU A 79 -14.86 6.54 -43.14
C LEU A 79 -13.85 6.99 -42.07
N LEU A 80 -13.46 6.06 -41.20
CA LEU A 80 -12.57 6.26 -40.08
C LEU A 80 -11.54 5.13 -40.01
N LYS A 81 -10.26 5.45 -39.84
CA LYS A 81 -9.21 4.46 -39.55
C LYS A 81 -8.45 4.86 -38.29
N ILE A 82 -8.35 3.95 -37.32
CA ILE A 82 -7.68 4.19 -36.05
C ILE A 82 -6.40 3.35 -35.98
N ASN A 83 -5.25 4.01 -35.86
CA ASN A 83 -3.95 3.39 -35.66
C ASN A 83 -3.58 3.48 -34.18
N THR A 84 -3.31 2.34 -33.55
CA THR A 84 -2.81 2.26 -32.18
C THR A 84 -1.68 1.22 -32.11
N PRO A 85 -0.55 1.49 -31.41
CA PRO A 85 0.50 0.50 -31.16
C PRO A 85 0.08 -0.49 -30.06
N LEU A 86 -1.11 -0.33 -29.50
CA LEU A 86 -1.66 -1.22 -28.49
C LEU A 86 -2.13 -2.50 -29.18
N LEU A 87 -1.52 -3.62 -28.81
CA LEU A 87 -2.16 -4.93 -28.91
C LEU A 87 -3.32 -5.06 -27.91
N ASP A 88 -3.44 -4.11 -26.98
CA ASP A 88 -4.51 -4.04 -25.99
C ASP A 88 -5.80 -3.55 -26.68
N GLU A 89 -6.87 -4.33 -26.52
CA GLU A 89 -8.19 -4.23 -27.20
C GLU A 89 -8.96 -2.95 -26.85
N PHE A 90 -8.49 -1.77 -27.27
CA PHE A 90 -9.39 -0.62 -27.32
C PHE A 90 -10.40 -0.87 -28.42
N ASP A 91 -11.58 -1.35 -28.03
CA ASP A 91 -12.66 -1.55 -28.97
C ASP A 91 -13.24 -0.22 -29.43
N PHE A 92 -12.66 0.31 -30.52
CA PHE A 92 -13.20 1.46 -31.22
C PHE A 92 -14.22 1.07 -32.28
N SER A 93 -14.69 -0.19 -32.33
CA SER A 93 -15.72 -0.65 -33.26
C SER A 93 -16.94 0.26 -33.23
N GLU A 94 -17.35 0.69 -32.05
CA GLU A 94 -18.40 1.67 -31.85
C GLU A 94 -18.21 2.98 -32.63
N ILE A 95 -16.97 3.50 -32.70
CA ILE A 95 -16.65 4.73 -33.44
C ILE A 95 -16.47 4.44 -34.94
N ILE A 96 -15.94 3.27 -35.27
CA ILE A 96 -15.64 2.87 -36.65
C ILE A 96 -16.93 2.50 -37.41
N PHE A 97 -17.86 1.78 -36.79
CA PHE A 97 -19.11 1.32 -37.40
C PHE A 97 -20.21 2.39 -37.35
N GLU A 98 -20.23 3.23 -36.32
CA GLU A 98 -21.21 4.31 -36.14
C GLU A 98 -20.49 5.66 -35.97
N PRO A 99 -19.85 6.20 -37.03
CA PRO A 99 -19.14 7.46 -36.94
C PRO A 99 -20.12 8.62 -36.70
N ASP A 100 -19.71 9.57 -35.86
CA ASP A 100 -20.50 10.77 -35.62
C ASP A 100 -20.48 11.69 -36.84
N PHE A 101 -21.64 12.19 -37.27
CA PHE A 101 -21.77 13.18 -38.34
C PHE A 101 -22.25 14.53 -37.81
N ASP A 102 -21.93 15.61 -38.53
CA ASP A 102 -22.56 16.91 -38.36
C ASP A 102 -23.72 17.09 -39.36
N GLU A 103 -24.42 18.22 -39.27
CA GLU A 103 -25.57 18.56 -40.12
C GLU A 103 -25.24 18.61 -41.62
N ASP A 104 -23.96 18.81 -41.98
CA ASP A 104 -23.47 18.83 -43.35
C ASP A 104 -23.21 17.44 -43.95
N GLY A 105 -23.50 16.37 -43.21
CA GLY A 105 -23.30 14.98 -43.65
C GLY A 105 -21.84 14.54 -43.72
N LEU A 106 -20.91 15.34 -43.21
CA LEU A 106 -19.51 14.96 -43.02
C LEU A 106 -19.28 14.48 -41.59
N VAL A 107 -18.30 13.60 -41.43
CA VAL A 107 -17.85 13.11 -40.11
C VAL A 107 -17.48 14.30 -39.21
N SER A 108 -17.80 14.19 -37.93
CA SER A 108 -17.58 15.21 -36.88
C SER A 108 -16.35 14.85 -36.05
N PRO A 109 -15.17 15.46 -36.32
CA PRO A 109 -13.95 15.17 -35.57
C PRO A 109 -14.10 15.51 -34.08
N LYS A 110 -14.91 16.52 -33.74
CA LYS A 110 -15.16 16.94 -32.36
C LYS A 110 -15.89 15.86 -31.56
N LYS A 111 -17.02 15.36 -32.08
CA LYS A 111 -17.80 14.29 -31.42
C LYS A 111 -16.99 13.00 -31.31
N ILE A 112 -16.22 12.66 -32.34
CA ILE A 112 -15.30 11.51 -32.30
C ILE A 112 -14.23 11.68 -31.23
N ILE A 113 -13.59 12.84 -31.09
CA ILE A 113 -12.63 13.10 -30.01
C ILE A 113 -13.28 12.90 -28.64
N GLU A 114 -14.50 13.41 -28.44
CA GLU A 114 -15.23 13.28 -27.18
C GLU A 114 -15.59 11.81 -26.87
N ARG A 115 -16.11 11.07 -27.85
CA ARG A 115 -16.44 9.64 -27.72
C ARG A 115 -15.19 8.79 -27.47
N MET A 116 -14.11 9.05 -28.21
CA MET A 116 -12.81 8.42 -27.99
C MET A 116 -12.33 8.66 -26.57
N ARG A 117 -12.33 9.92 -26.10
CA ARG A 117 -11.90 10.23 -24.72
C ARG A 117 -12.72 9.46 -23.69
N LYS A 118 -14.04 9.35 -23.88
CA LYS A 118 -14.92 8.59 -22.99
C LYS A 118 -14.58 7.10 -22.98
N LEU A 119 -14.43 6.48 -24.15
CA LEU A 119 -14.06 5.07 -24.26
C LEU A 119 -12.68 4.79 -23.66
N ILE A 120 -11.71 5.66 -23.96
CA ILE A 120 -10.36 5.61 -23.41
C ILE A 120 -10.39 5.71 -21.88
N ILE A 121 -11.12 6.68 -21.32
CA ILE A 121 -11.26 6.83 -19.86
C ILE A 121 -11.92 5.60 -19.24
N ASN A 122 -13.01 5.11 -19.82
CA ASN A 122 -13.74 3.95 -19.30
C ASN A 122 -12.87 2.70 -19.27
N GLU A 123 -12.17 2.42 -20.37
CA GLU A 123 -11.31 1.23 -20.47
C GLU A 123 -10.10 1.34 -19.53
N PHE A 124 -9.50 2.52 -19.41
CA PHE A 124 -8.43 2.74 -18.44
C PHE A 124 -8.89 2.62 -17.00
N GLN A 125 -10.07 3.13 -16.66
CA GLN A 125 -10.62 2.98 -15.32
C GLN A 125 -10.84 1.51 -15.00
N LYS A 126 -11.44 0.74 -15.92
CA LYS A 126 -11.62 -0.72 -15.75
C LYS A 126 -10.28 -1.43 -15.54
N HIS A 127 -9.30 -1.20 -16.43
CA HIS A 127 -7.98 -1.83 -16.32
C HIS A 127 -7.27 -1.45 -15.02
N THR A 128 -7.31 -0.17 -14.66
CA THR A 128 -6.71 0.34 -13.42
C THR A 128 -7.36 -0.30 -12.21
N MET A 129 -8.69 -0.45 -12.19
CA MET A 129 -9.40 -1.14 -11.10
C MET A 129 -8.96 -2.60 -10.95
N VAL A 130 -8.72 -3.31 -12.07
CA VAL A 130 -8.19 -4.69 -12.03
C VAL A 130 -6.78 -4.70 -11.42
N LEU A 131 -5.90 -3.81 -11.89
CA LEU A 131 -4.54 -3.72 -11.38
C LEU A 131 -4.47 -3.31 -9.90
N GLU A 132 -5.30 -2.35 -9.48
CA GLU A 132 -5.43 -1.91 -8.08
C GLU A 132 -5.91 -3.05 -7.18
N LYS A 133 -6.84 -3.87 -7.66
CA LYS A 133 -7.27 -5.08 -6.97
C LYS A 133 -6.14 -6.10 -6.82
N GLU A 134 -5.32 -6.33 -7.85
CA GLU A 134 -4.14 -7.20 -7.73
C GLU A 134 -3.12 -6.66 -6.73
N VAL A 135 -2.89 -5.34 -6.71
CA VAL A 135 -2.04 -4.68 -5.71
C VAL A 135 -2.59 -4.88 -4.31
N GLU A 136 -3.89 -4.68 -4.08
CA GLU A 136 -4.53 -4.90 -2.77
C GLU A 136 -4.37 -6.36 -2.31
N LEU A 137 -4.59 -7.32 -3.20
CA LEU A 137 -4.44 -8.75 -2.90
C LEU A 137 -2.98 -9.10 -2.54
N LEU A 138 -2.00 -8.52 -3.23
CA LEU A 138 -0.58 -8.67 -2.92
C LEU A 138 -0.22 -8.02 -1.58
N ASP A 139 -0.61 -6.77 -1.36
CA ASP A 139 -0.36 -6.00 -0.14
C ASP A 139 -0.99 -6.62 1.11
N LYS A 140 -2.03 -7.45 0.96
CA LYS A 140 -2.64 -8.21 2.06
C LYS A 140 -1.88 -9.48 2.42
N ARG A 141 -1.21 -10.10 1.44
CA ARG A 141 -0.60 -11.43 1.60
C ARG A 141 0.90 -11.39 1.79
N PHE A 142 1.59 -10.43 1.19
CA PHE A 142 3.04 -10.48 1.06
C PHE A 142 3.72 -9.14 1.29
N GLU A 143 4.91 -9.22 1.88
CA GLU A 143 5.85 -8.11 1.91
C GLU A 143 6.30 -7.79 0.48
N ASN A 144 5.94 -6.60 -0.02
CA ASN A 144 6.29 -6.19 -1.37
C ASN A 144 6.57 -4.69 -1.49
N TYR A 145 7.38 -4.32 -2.49
CA TYR A 145 7.86 -2.96 -2.70
C TYR A 145 7.74 -2.54 -4.15
N ILE A 146 7.42 -1.26 -4.37
CA ILE A 146 7.34 -0.65 -5.70
C ILE A 146 8.76 -0.52 -6.29
N ILE A 147 8.91 -0.91 -7.55
CA ILE A 147 10.16 -0.74 -8.32
C ILE A 147 9.97 0.38 -9.34
N ASN A 148 10.93 1.30 -9.42
CA ASN A 148 10.97 2.39 -10.41
C ASN A 148 9.69 3.27 -10.42
N ASN A 149 9.07 3.49 -9.25
CA ASN A 149 7.79 4.21 -9.09
C ASN A 149 6.62 3.64 -9.93
N ASN A 150 6.71 2.37 -10.36
CA ASN A 150 5.62 1.69 -11.06
C ASN A 150 4.86 0.79 -10.06
N PRO A 151 3.62 1.12 -9.69
CA PRO A 151 2.85 0.35 -8.70
C PRO A 151 2.51 -1.08 -9.15
N TYR A 152 2.75 -1.42 -10.41
CA TYR A 152 2.50 -2.76 -10.97
C TYR A 152 3.80 -3.53 -11.24
N TYR A 153 4.95 -2.93 -10.90
CA TYR A 153 6.24 -3.61 -10.87
C TYR A 153 6.71 -3.74 -9.42
N ARG A 154 6.58 -4.95 -8.86
CA ARG A 154 6.80 -5.22 -7.44
C ARG A 154 7.97 -6.13 -7.19
N GLU A 155 8.78 -5.82 -6.18
CA GLU A 155 9.70 -6.76 -5.54
C GLU A 155 8.97 -7.40 -4.37
N VAL A 156 8.67 -8.70 -4.47
CA VAL A 156 8.00 -9.45 -3.41
C VAL A 156 9.04 -10.27 -2.68
N ARG A 157 9.01 -10.20 -1.34
CA ARG A 157 9.95 -10.87 -0.48
C ARG A 157 9.24 -11.86 0.44
N PHE A 158 9.87 -13.01 0.67
CA PHE A 158 9.31 -14.10 1.44
C PHE A 158 10.36 -14.63 2.38
N SER A 159 9.97 -14.87 3.62
CA SER A 159 10.87 -15.37 4.64
C SER A 159 10.49 -16.79 5.04
N PHE A 160 11.42 -17.71 4.81
CA PHE A 160 11.38 -19.05 5.39
C PHE A 160 12.10 -19.01 6.75
N SER A 161 11.95 -20.08 7.54
CA SER A 161 12.51 -20.16 8.90
C SER A 161 14.02 -19.80 9.00
N HIS A 162 14.78 -19.93 7.90
CA HIS A 162 16.24 -19.80 7.88
C HIS A 162 16.83 -18.94 6.76
N PHE A 163 16.02 -18.55 5.79
CA PHE A 163 16.48 -17.80 4.63
C PHE A 163 15.31 -17.03 4.04
N ASP A 164 15.65 -15.98 3.31
CA ASP A 164 14.69 -15.14 2.61
C ASP A 164 14.91 -15.33 1.11
N ILE A 165 13.84 -15.26 0.34
CA ILE A 165 13.88 -15.20 -1.12
C ILE A 165 13.13 -13.96 -1.59
N GLU A 166 13.48 -13.54 -2.79
CA GLU A 166 12.93 -12.35 -3.42
C GLU A 166 12.66 -12.70 -4.88
N LEU A 167 11.55 -12.19 -5.40
CA LEU A 167 11.20 -12.21 -6.81
C LEU A 167 10.66 -10.84 -7.21
N LYS A 168 10.91 -10.45 -8.44
CA LYS A 168 10.32 -9.26 -9.05
C LYS A 168 9.23 -9.70 -10.00
N VAL A 169 8.06 -9.08 -9.92
CA VAL A 169 6.92 -9.35 -10.80
C VAL A 169 6.46 -8.04 -11.42
N ASN A 170 6.45 -7.99 -12.75
CA ASN A 170 5.83 -6.90 -13.50
C ASN A 170 4.53 -7.42 -14.11
N PHE A 171 3.41 -6.90 -13.60
CA PHE A 171 2.06 -7.25 -14.02
C PHE A 171 1.29 -6.03 -14.55
N GLU A 172 2.00 -5.00 -15.03
CA GLU A 172 1.42 -3.80 -15.66
C GLU A 172 0.47 -4.11 -16.83
N LYS A 173 0.72 -5.23 -17.51
CA LYS A 173 -0.06 -5.72 -18.64
C LYS A 173 -1.15 -6.72 -18.24
N TYR A 174 -1.34 -7.00 -16.96
CA TYR A 174 -2.36 -7.94 -16.50
C TYR A 174 -3.76 -7.51 -16.98
N PRO A 175 -4.57 -8.37 -17.62
CA PRO A 175 -4.61 -9.83 -17.47
C PRO A 175 -3.63 -10.63 -18.33
N LEU A 176 -2.78 -10.00 -19.15
CA LEU A 176 -1.71 -10.71 -19.86
C LEU A 176 -0.69 -11.32 -18.88
N LEU A 177 0.01 -12.35 -19.36
CA LEU A 177 1.01 -13.09 -18.59
C LEU A 177 2.06 -12.14 -17.99
N PRO A 178 2.21 -12.07 -16.65
CA PRO A 178 3.19 -11.20 -16.01
C PRO A 178 4.62 -11.71 -16.25
N SER A 179 5.58 -10.79 -16.19
CA SER A 179 7.00 -11.14 -16.27
C SER A 179 7.61 -11.28 -14.88
N PHE A 180 8.47 -12.28 -14.69
CA PHE A 180 9.13 -12.59 -13.43
C PHE A 180 10.65 -12.45 -13.56
N SER A 181 11.29 -11.97 -12.50
CA SER A 181 12.74 -12.03 -12.34
C SER A 181 13.11 -12.55 -10.95
N PHE A 182 13.92 -13.61 -10.89
CA PHE A 182 14.24 -14.29 -9.65
C PHE A 182 15.56 -13.80 -9.04
N SER A 183 15.59 -13.65 -7.71
CA SER A 183 16.85 -13.36 -7.02
C SER A 183 17.85 -14.50 -7.15
N ARG A 184 19.13 -14.22 -6.90
CA ARG A 184 20.20 -15.23 -6.94
C ARG A 184 19.94 -16.41 -6.00
N THR A 185 19.28 -16.17 -4.86
CA THR A 185 18.93 -17.24 -3.92
C THR A 185 17.84 -18.14 -4.51
N LEU A 186 16.80 -17.55 -5.09
CA LEU A 186 15.70 -18.30 -5.70
C LEU A 186 16.14 -19.08 -6.94
N LEU A 187 17.03 -18.50 -7.77
CA LEU A 187 17.61 -19.16 -8.95
C LEU A 187 18.42 -20.42 -8.62
N LYS A 188 18.87 -20.60 -7.38
CA LYS A 188 19.53 -21.84 -6.93
C LYS A 188 18.54 -22.98 -6.71
N ILE A 189 17.26 -22.65 -6.56
CA ILE A 189 16.19 -23.59 -6.23
C ILE A 189 15.36 -23.87 -7.48
N ILE A 190 14.97 -22.83 -8.23
CA ILE A 190 14.18 -22.94 -9.47
C ILE A 190 14.61 -21.86 -10.47
N SER A 191 14.74 -22.22 -11.75
CA SER A 191 14.99 -21.27 -12.83
C SER A 191 13.69 -20.65 -13.36
N GLU A 192 13.76 -19.43 -13.89
CA GLU A 192 12.61 -18.76 -14.52
C GLU A 192 12.04 -19.60 -15.69
N ARG A 193 12.92 -20.27 -16.45
CA ARG A 193 12.51 -21.17 -17.55
C ARG A 193 11.76 -22.40 -17.05
N GLU A 194 12.12 -22.94 -15.89
CA GLU A 194 11.37 -24.03 -15.26
C GLU A 194 10.03 -23.54 -14.74
N PHE A 195 10.00 -22.38 -14.08
CA PHE A 195 8.76 -21.80 -13.58
C PHE A 195 7.75 -21.54 -14.72
N ASN A 196 8.20 -21.00 -15.85
CA ASN A 196 7.38 -20.79 -17.05
C ASN A 196 6.79 -22.08 -17.65
N LYS A 197 7.22 -23.26 -17.20
CA LYS A 197 6.65 -24.56 -17.61
C LYS A 197 5.60 -25.10 -16.64
N GLU A 198 5.33 -24.42 -15.53
CA GLU A 198 4.26 -24.81 -14.61
C GLU A 198 2.89 -24.64 -15.27
N ASP A 199 1.96 -25.54 -14.93
CA ASP A 199 0.64 -25.61 -15.58
C ASP A 199 -0.16 -24.29 -15.44
N ILE A 200 0.03 -23.58 -14.32
CA ILE A 200 -0.60 -22.28 -14.06
C ILE A 200 -0.18 -21.20 -15.07
N LEU A 201 1.01 -21.29 -15.66
CA LEU A 201 1.51 -20.37 -16.69
C LEU A 201 1.31 -20.93 -18.10
N LYS A 202 1.41 -22.26 -18.29
CA LYS A 202 1.16 -22.91 -19.59
C LYS A 202 -0.29 -22.77 -20.05
N ASN A 203 -1.23 -22.86 -19.12
CA ASN A 203 -2.67 -22.78 -19.39
C ASN A 203 -3.20 -21.38 -19.07
N TRP A 204 -2.41 -20.33 -19.30
CA TRP A 204 -2.81 -18.95 -19.02
C TRP A 204 -4.04 -18.58 -19.83
N ASN A 205 -5.09 -18.13 -19.15
CA ASN A 205 -6.34 -17.72 -19.77
C ASN A 205 -6.56 -16.23 -19.49
N GLU A 206 -6.48 -15.38 -20.50
CA GLU A 206 -6.62 -13.92 -20.36
C GLU A 206 -8.04 -13.49 -19.92
N LEU A 207 -9.06 -14.32 -20.19
CA LEU A 207 -10.43 -14.08 -19.76
C LEU A 207 -10.68 -14.42 -18.29
N ASN A 208 -9.85 -15.31 -17.73
CA ASN A 208 -9.93 -15.72 -16.32
C ASN A 208 -8.53 -16.06 -15.80
N PRO A 209 -7.62 -15.08 -15.73
CA PRO A 209 -6.25 -15.32 -15.32
C PRO A 209 -6.19 -15.60 -13.82
N PRO A 210 -5.26 -16.45 -13.37
CA PRO A 210 -4.90 -16.53 -11.96
C PRO A 210 -4.52 -15.15 -11.40
N HIS A 211 -4.82 -14.91 -10.13
CA HIS A 211 -4.34 -13.72 -9.43
C HIS A 211 -2.81 -13.75 -9.27
N ILE A 212 -2.16 -12.59 -9.23
CA ILE A 212 -0.70 -12.51 -9.11
C ILE A 212 -0.20 -13.19 -7.83
N TYR A 213 -0.96 -13.07 -6.73
CA TYR A 213 -0.61 -13.73 -5.48
C TYR A 213 -0.61 -15.26 -5.59
N GLN A 214 -1.43 -15.86 -6.45
CA GLN A 214 -1.48 -17.32 -6.64
C GLN A 214 -0.24 -17.84 -7.37
N LEU A 215 0.28 -17.06 -8.33
CA LEU A 215 1.55 -17.36 -9.00
C LEU A 215 2.70 -17.35 -8.01
N ILE A 216 2.66 -16.40 -7.08
CA ILE A 216 3.62 -16.27 -6.00
C ILE A 216 3.51 -17.44 -5.01
N GLU A 217 2.31 -17.81 -4.55
CA GLU A 217 2.11 -18.99 -3.69
C GLU A 217 2.65 -20.25 -4.35
N LYS A 218 2.44 -20.40 -5.67
CA LYS A 218 3.02 -21.51 -6.44
C LYS A 218 4.55 -21.52 -6.42
N VAL A 219 5.22 -20.35 -6.49
CA VAL A 219 6.69 -20.28 -6.30
C VAL A 219 7.08 -20.76 -4.90
N CYS A 220 6.35 -20.34 -3.86
CA CYS A 220 6.60 -20.77 -2.49
C CYS A 220 6.42 -22.29 -2.31
N ASP A 221 5.38 -22.87 -2.90
CA ASP A 221 5.13 -24.31 -2.89
C ASP A 221 6.26 -25.09 -3.57
N ILE A 222 6.72 -24.63 -4.74
CA ILE A 222 7.85 -25.25 -5.43
C ILE A 222 9.11 -25.21 -4.57
N VAL A 223 9.39 -24.07 -3.93
CA VAL A 223 10.54 -23.92 -3.03
C VAL A 223 10.42 -24.87 -1.83
N ALA A 224 9.25 -24.93 -1.19
CA ALA A 224 9.01 -25.81 -0.06
C ALA A 224 9.18 -27.29 -0.45
N ASN A 225 8.58 -27.73 -1.55
CA ASN A 225 8.66 -29.10 -2.04
C ASN A 225 10.11 -29.47 -2.42
N ARG A 226 10.80 -28.62 -3.18
CA ARG A 226 12.19 -28.88 -3.60
C ARG A 226 13.14 -28.95 -2.42
N LEU A 227 12.95 -28.10 -1.40
CA LEU A 227 13.79 -28.08 -0.20
C LEU A 227 13.30 -29.04 0.91
N LYS A 228 12.25 -29.83 0.65
CA LYS A 228 11.63 -30.76 1.61
C LYS A 228 11.27 -30.06 2.93
N LEU A 229 10.73 -28.84 2.83
CA LEU A 229 10.22 -28.10 3.97
C LEU A 229 8.83 -28.64 4.35
N ASP A 230 8.42 -28.39 5.59
CA ASP A 230 7.04 -28.61 6.01
C ASP A 230 6.08 -27.86 5.08
N LYS A 231 4.91 -28.45 4.83
CA LYS A 231 3.87 -27.80 4.01
C LYS A 231 3.60 -26.41 4.57
N LEU A 232 3.72 -25.39 3.71
CA LEU A 232 3.49 -24.02 4.10
C LEU A 232 2.00 -23.86 4.45
N SER A 233 1.72 -23.40 5.66
CA SER A 233 0.38 -22.94 6.00
C SER A 233 0.06 -21.66 5.22
N ASN A 234 -1.21 -21.36 4.96
CA ASN A 234 -1.61 -20.09 4.31
C ASN A 234 -1.08 -18.83 5.04
N ASN A 235 -0.81 -18.91 6.35
CA ASN A 235 -0.35 -17.80 7.20
C ASN A 235 1.17 -17.82 7.46
N PHE A 236 1.97 -18.51 6.65
CA PHE A 236 3.41 -18.69 6.91
C PHE A 236 4.23 -17.37 6.87
N GLN A 237 3.67 -16.30 6.32
CA GLN A 237 4.27 -14.95 6.33
C GLN A 237 3.69 -14.03 7.40
N HIS A 238 2.69 -14.48 8.15
CA HIS A 238 1.85 -13.61 8.96
C HIS A 238 1.96 -13.87 10.46
N LEU A 239 1.79 -12.80 11.24
CA LEU A 239 1.30 -12.85 12.61
C LEU A 239 -0.23 -12.77 12.56
N VAL A 240 -0.91 -13.75 13.14
CA VAL A 240 -2.37 -13.85 13.15
C VAL A 240 -2.86 -13.98 14.57
N LEU A 241 -3.73 -13.08 14.99
CA LEU A 241 -4.51 -13.17 16.22
C LEU A 241 -5.97 -13.43 15.84
N LYS A 242 -6.61 -14.38 16.50
CA LYS A 242 -8.04 -14.70 16.32
C LYS A 242 -8.73 -14.75 17.67
N ASN A 243 -9.62 -13.80 17.92
CA ASN A 243 -10.42 -13.66 19.14
C ASN A 243 -9.58 -13.75 20.41
N VAL A 244 -8.43 -13.08 20.40
CA VAL A 244 -7.49 -13.10 21.51
C VAL A 244 -7.99 -12.19 22.61
N SER A 245 -8.22 -12.76 23.79
CA SER A 245 -8.63 -12.00 24.98
C SER A 245 -7.77 -12.35 26.17
N MET A 246 -7.46 -11.34 26.98
CA MET A 246 -6.74 -11.42 28.26
C MET A 246 -7.73 -11.22 29.41
N GLU A 247 -7.44 -11.74 30.60
CA GLU A 247 -8.38 -11.67 31.74
C GLU A 247 -8.80 -10.24 32.14
N ASN A 248 -7.92 -9.23 31.95
CA ASN A 248 -8.04 -7.94 32.65
C ASN A 248 -8.34 -6.70 31.78
N GLY A 249 -8.77 -6.85 30.52
CA GLY A 249 -9.29 -5.67 29.78
C GLY A 249 -9.22 -5.74 28.26
N ILE A 250 -8.33 -6.58 27.73
CA ILE A 250 -8.20 -6.76 26.28
C ILE A 250 -9.13 -7.88 25.82
N GLN A 251 -10.14 -7.56 25.02
CA GLN A 251 -11.10 -8.53 24.53
C GLN A 251 -11.15 -8.62 22.99
N ASN A 252 -11.29 -9.85 22.51
CA ASN A 252 -11.63 -10.22 21.14
C ASN A 252 -10.71 -9.65 20.04
N ILE A 253 -9.41 -9.48 20.31
CA ILE A 253 -8.46 -8.99 19.30
C ILE A 253 -8.35 -10.00 18.16
N SER A 254 -8.63 -9.52 16.95
CA SER A 254 -8.44 -10.29 15.72
C SER A 254 -7.73 -9.45 14.68
N PHE A 255 -6.57 -9.93 14.21
CA PHE A 255 -5.87 -9.30 13.09
C PHE A 255 -4.95 -10.26 12.35
N ASN A 256 -4.52 -9.82 11.17
CA ASN A 256 -3.57 -10.52 10.34
C ASN A 256 -2.59 -9.51 9.70
N ILE A 257 -1.30 -9.68 9.95
CA ILE A 257 -0.24 -8.81 9.42
C ILE A 257 0.99 -9.60 8.99
N HIS A 258 1.59 -9.25 7.86
CA HIS A 258 2.84 -9.84 7.38
C HIS A 258 4.06 -8.95 7.68
N ARG A 259 5.27 -9.48 7.44
CA ARG A 259 6.53 -8.73 7.60
C ARG A 259 6.60 -7.48 6.72
N GLY A 260 7.38 -6.48 7.14
CA GLY A 260 7.50 -5.19 6.45
C GLY A 260 6.32 -4.24 6.69
N LYS A 261 5.42 -4.58 7.63
CA LYS A 261 4.26 -3.78 8.02
C LYS A 261 4.32 -3.40 9.49
N SER A 262 3.61 -2.34 9.87
CA SER A 262 3.44 -1.93 11.26
C SER A 262 1.99 -1.91 11.74
N ILE A 263 1.78 -2.28 13.01
CA ILE A 263 0.55 -2.02 13.77
C ILE A 263 0.83 -0.93 14.79
N GLY A 264 0.08 0.16 14.70
CA GLY A 264 -0.02 1.13 15.78
C GLY A 264 -1.20 0.74 16.69
N ILE A 265 -0.97 0.73 18.00
CA ILE A 265 -2.01 0.41 18.98
C ILE A 265 -2.47 1.71 19.65
N LEU A 266 -3.74 2.04 19.49
CA LEU A 266 -4.40 3.09 20.24
C LEU A 266 -5.14 2.43 21.41
N TYR A 267 -4.62 2.63 22.62
CA TYR A 267 -5.17 2.10 23.87
C TYR A 267 -5.45 3.28 24.78
N ASP A 268 -6.54 3.22 25.55
CA ASP A 268 -7.00 4.31 26.37
C ASP A 268 -6.04 4.66 27.52
N GLU A 269 -5.56 5.90 27.57
CA GLU A 269 -4.65 6.37 28.61
C GLU A 269 -5.31 6.50 29.97
N GLU A 270 -6.60 6.85 30.02
CA GLU A 270 -7.33 6.91 31.29
C GLU A 270 -7.38 5.53 31.93
N GLN A 271 -7.50 4.47 31.12
CA GLN A 271 -7.35 3.10 31.60
C GLN A 271 -5.91 2.81 32.03
N LEU A 272 -4.88 3.22 31.28
CA LEU A 272 -3.48 3.00 31.69
C LEU A 272 -3.07 3.74 32.97
N SER A 273 -3.83 4.76 33.39
CA SER A 273 -3.63 5.45 34.66
C SER A 273 -4.07 4.62 35.87
N ASP A 274 -4.95 3.64 35.65
CA ASP A 274 -5.25 2.61 36.64
C ASP A 274 -4.08 1.61 36.73
N VAL A 275 -3.66 1.33 37.96
CA VAL A 275 -2.52 0.44 38.24
C VAL A 275 -2.77 -0.95 37.68
N ASP A 276 -4.03 -1.39 37.66
CA ASP A 276 -4.42 -2.73 37.22
C ASP A 276 -4.33 -2.88 35.69
N HIS A 277 -4.61 -1.82 34.93
CA HIS A 277 -4.64 -1.84 33.45
C HIS A 277 -3.30 -1.50 32.79
N LYS A 278 -2.34 -0.97 33.55
CA LYS A 278 -0.99 -0.64 33.06
C LYS A 278 -0.25 -1.82 32.42
N TYR A 279 -0.61 -3.05 32.82
CA TYR A 279 0.04 -4.27 32.36
C TYR A 279 -0.70 -4.97 31.20
N ASP A 280 -1.93 -4.58 30.87
CA ASP A 280 -2.76 -5.26 29.85
C ASP A 280 -2.04 -5.37 28.51
N LEU A 281 -1.47 -4.26 28.06
CA LEU A 281 -0.73 -4.24 26.80
C LEU A 281 0.57 -5.06 26.87
N PHE A 282 1.21 -5.12 28.03
CA PHE A 282 2.37 -5.99 28.24
C PHE A 282 1.97 -7.47 28.24
N TYR A 283 0.82 -7.84 28.80
CA TYR A 283 0.29 -9.21 28.72
C TYR A 283 0.03 -9.61 27.26
N LEU A 284 -0.53 -8.71 26.44
CA LEU A 284 -0.66 -8.96 25.00
C LEU A 284 0.70 -9.16 24.33
N PHE A 285 1.68 -8.31 24.62
CA PHE A 285 3.04 -8.47 24.07
C PHE A 285 3.70 -9.77 24.55
N TRP A 286 3.52 -10.15 25.81
CA TRP A 286 4.04 -11.40 26.35
C TRP A 286 3.32 -12.62 25.78
N ALA A 287 2.02 -12.54 25.52
CA ALA A 287 1.26 -13.59 24.85
C ALA A 287 1.79 -13.80 23.43
N ILE A 288 1.98 -12.72 22.66
CA ILE A 288 2.59 -12.78 21.33
C ILE A 288 4.03 -13.30 21.39
N SER A 289 4.80 -12.95 22.42
CA SER A 289 6.18 -13.47 22.58
C SER A 289 6.24 -14.87 23.19
N GLY A 290 5.11 -15.53 23.46
CA GLY A 290 5.05 -16.85 24.08
C GLY A 290 5.51 -16.93 25.54
N ASN A 291 5.59 -15.79 26.23
CA ASN A 291 5.97 -15.68 27.64
C ASN A 291 4.76 -15.62 28.58
N TYR A 292 3.54 -15.53 28.04
CA TYR A 292 2.30 -15.52 28.79
C TYR A 292 1.32 -16.49 28.11
N THR A 293 0.75 -17.42 28.87
CA THR A 293 -0.11 -18.49 28.36
C THR A 293 -1.57 -18.32 28.71
N ASP A 294 -1.88 -17.37 29.58
CA ASP A 294 -3.21 -17.18 30.13
C ASP A 294 -4.02 -16.21 29.27
N PHE A 295 -4.42 -16.72 28.11
CA PHE A 295 -5.25 -15.99 27.16
C PHE A 295 -6.20 -16.94 26.45
N SER A 296 -7.34 -16.42 26.01
CA SER A 296 -8.26 -17.15 25.13
C SER A 296 -8.01 -16.83 23.66
N GLY A 297 -8.53 -17.65 22.76
CA GLY A 297 -8.38 -17.46 21.32
C GLY A 297 -7.11 -18.12 20.76
N LYS A 298 -6.59 -17.57 19.66
CA LYS A 298 -5.47 -18.18 18.92
C LYS A 298 -4.45 -17.16 18.46
N ILE A 299 -3.17 -17.42 18.72
CA ILE A 299 -2.03 -16.67 18.22
C ILE A 299 -1.18 -17.59 17.32
N GLU A 300 -1.10 -17.27 16.03
CA GLU A 300 -0.23 -17.94 15.06
C GLU A 300 0.89 -16.99 14.62
N ILE A 301 2.13 -17.47 14.63
CA ILE A 301 3.32 -16.75 14.20
C ILE A 301 3.96 -17.53 13.07
N PHE A 302 3.88 -16.97 11.86
CA PHE A 302 4.42 -17.56 10.64
C PHE A 302 3.92 -19.00 10.43
N GLY A 303 2.62 -19.20 10.63
CA GLY A 303 1.94 -20.48 10.43
C GLY A 303 2.00 -21.46 11.59
N LYS A 304 2.65 -21.11 12.70
CA LYS A 304 2.77 -21.96 13.88
C LYS A 304 2.11 -21.30 15.07
N GLU A 305 1.30 -22.05 15.82
CA GLU A 305 0.73 -21.51 17.05
C GLU A 305 1.84 -21.19 18.06
N VAL A 306 1.68 -20.10 18.80
CA VAL A 306 2.71 -19.57 19.70
C VAL A 306 3.19 -20.62 20.71
N GLN A 307 2.28 -21.48 21.19
CA GLN A 307 2.54 -22.59 22.10
C GLN A 307 3.47 -23.68 21.53
N PHE A 308 3.56 -23.80 20.20
CA PHE A 308 4.42 -24.78 19.52
C PHE A 308 5.73 -24.17 19.00
N LEU A 309 6.00 -22.90 19.27
CA LEU A 309 7.25 -22.28 18.87
C LEU A 309 8.41 -22.77 19.74
N ASN A 310 9.53 -23.06 19.10
CA ASN A 310 10.75 -23.40 19.82
C ASN A 310 11.45 -22.13 20.35
N LYS A 311 12.37 -22.30 21.32
CA LYS A 311 13.15 -21.21 21.92
C LYS A 311 13.88 -20.31 20.90
N LYS A 312 14.30 -20.85 19.75
CA LYS A 312 15.01 -20.06 18.71
C LYS A 312 14.06 -19.16 17.93
N ASP A 313 12.82 -19.58 17.72
CA ASP A 313 11.81 -18.77 17.05
C ASP A 313 11.25 -17.70 18.01
N LEU A 314 11.02 -18.04 19.28
CA LEU A 314 10.67 -17.07 20.33
C LEU A 314 11.77 -16.01 20.51
N ALA A 315 13.05 -16.37 20.43
CA ALA A 315 14.16 -15.42 20.51
C ALA A 315 14.22 -14.39 19.35
N LYS A 316 13.42 -14.56 18.29
CA LYS A 316 13.26 -13.59 17.20
C LYS A 316 12.14 -12.58 17.47
N ILE A 317 11.37 -12.74 18.54
CA ILE A 317 10.32 -11.81 18.97
C ILE A 317 10.93 -10.97 20.09
N VAL A 318 11.03 -9.67 19.87
CA VAL A 318 11.71 -8.77 20.79
C VAL A 318 10.72 -7.76 21.33
N ILE A 319 10.66 -7.62 22.66
CA ILE A 319 9.90 -6.58 23.35
C ILE A 319 10.91 -5.53 23.85
N LEU A 320 10.63 -4.25 23.61
CA LEU A 320 11.46 -3.13 24.06
C LEU A 320 10.75 -2.29 25.13
N PRO A 321 11.49 -1.64 26.04
CA PRO A 321 12.95 -1.70 26.18
C PRO A 321 13.43 -3.04 26.76
N GLU A 322 14.55 -3.56 26.25
CA GLU A 322 15.21 -4.71 26.91
C GLU A 322 15.90 -4.24 28.18
N ALA A 323 15.90 -5.06 29.24
CA ALA A 323 16.74 -4.81 30.40
C ALA A 323 18.21 -4.71 29.96
N HIS A 324 18.84 -3.55 30.23
CA HIS A 324 20.21 -3.27 29.84
C HIS A 324 21.12 -3.29 31.06
N GLU A 325 22.26 -3.99 30.96
CA GLU A 325 23.34 -3.85 31.94
C GLU A 325 23.83 -2.40 32.00
N SER A 326 24.10 -1.89 33.20
CA SER A 326 24.64 -0.54 33.44
C SER A 326 25.90 -0.24 32.62
N LYS A 327 26.68 -1.27 32.26
CA LYS A 327 27.85 -1.16 31.37
C LYS A 327 27.50 -0.58 29.99
N ILE A 328 26.31 -0.83 29.45
CA ILE A 328 25.87 -0.36 28.13
C ILE A 328 25.79 1.16 28.10
N ILE A 329 25.33 1.78 29.18
CA ILE A 329 25.11 3.22 29.31
C ILE A 329 26.40 4.01 29.00
N ASN A 330 27.54 3.53 29.50
CA ASN A 330 28.84 4.16 29.32
C ASN A 330 29.56 3.78 28.00
N MET A 331 29.00 2.86 27.21
CA MET A 331 29.60 2.46 25.93
C MET A 331 29.21 3.43 24.81
N LYS A 332 30.13 3.58 23.85
CA LYS A 332 29.81 4.21 22.57
C LYS A 332 28.70 3.44 21.85
N VAL A 333 27.73 4.12 21.25
CA VAL A 333 26.58 3.54 20.53
C VAL A 333 27.00 2.38 19.61
N LYS A 334 28.04 2.57 18.77
CA LYS A 334 28.52 1.54 17.84
C LYS A 334 29.04 0.26 18.51
N LYS A 335 29.51 0.35 19.76
CA LYS A 335 29.99 -0.77 20.57
C LYS A 335 28.83 -1.40 21.33
N ALA A 336 27.99 -0.55 21.92
CA ALA A 336 26.81 -0.93 22.70
C ALA A 336 25.80 -1.75 21.89
N ILE A 337 25.55 -1.38 20.63
CA ILE A 337 24.63 -2.10 19.72
C ILE A 337 25.03 -3.58 19.53
N LYS A 338 26.33 -3.92 19.69
CA LYS A 338 26.84 -5.28 19.47
C LYS A 338 27.12 -6.01 20.78
N TYR A 339 26.92 -5.35 21.91
CA TYR A 339 27.33 -5.88 23.21
C TYR A 339 26.57 -7.16 23.52
N LYS A 340 27.31 -8.24 23.78
CA LYS A 340 26.78 -9.61 23.99
C LYS A 340 25.93 -10.17 22.83
N ILE A 341 26.07 -9.65 21.61
CA ILE A 341 25.40 -10.22 20.43
C ILE A 341 26.43 -10.94 19.57
N ASN A 342 26.29 -12.26 19.43
CA ASN A 342 27.15 -13.05 18.54
C ASN A 342 26.69 -12.94 17.08
N ILE A 343 26.92 -11.77 16.47
CA ILE A 343 26.55 -11.49 15.07
C ILE A 343 27.16 -12.52 14.11
N LYS A 344 28.35 -13.05 14.43
CA LYS A 344 29.02 -14.05 13.59
C LYS A 344 28.20 -15.33 13.50
N GLU A 345 27.65 -15.78 14.62
CA GLU A 345 26.86 -17.00 14.73
C GLU A 345 25.48 -16.84 14.09
N ILE A 346 24.82 -15.68 14.27
CA ILE A 346 23.54 -15.37 13.62
C ILE A 346 23.68 -15.45 12.09
N GLN A 347 24.72 -14.84 11.53
CA GLN A 347 24.96 -14.88 10.09
C GLN A 347 25.38 -16.27 9.58
N LYS A 348 26.26 -16.95 10.34
CA LYS A 348 26.76 -18.29 9.98
C LYS A 348 25.62 -19.31 9.99
N SER A 349 24.75 -19.27 11.00
CA SER A 349 23.63 -20.20 11.13
C SER A 349 22.65 -20.09 9.95
N ARG A 350 22.27 -18.88 9.53
CA ARG A 350 21.41 -18.67 8.35
C ARG A 350 22.01 -19.24 7.07
N LYS A 351 23.25 -18.84 6.75
CA LYS A 351 23.92 -19.26 5.52
C LYS A 351 24.15 -20.78 5.49
N ASN A 352 24.67 -21.34 6.58
CA ASN A 352 24.95 -22.77 6.66
C ASN A 352 23.68 -23.59 6.56
N LYS A 353 22.57 -23.11 7.13
CA LYS A 353 21.30 -23.83 7.07
C LYS A 353 20.70 -23.86 5.67
N LEU A 354 20.73 -22.74 4.93
CA LEU A 354 20.31 -22.75 3.53
C LEU A 354 21.20 -23.69 2.68
N GLN A 355 22.52 -23.62 2.84
CA GLN A 355 23.44 -24.50 2.11
C GLN A 355 23.20 -25.98 2.45
N LEU A 356 22.92 -26.30 3.72
CA LEU A 356 22.57 -27.64 4.15
C LEU A 356 21.25 -28.11 3.52
N LEU A 357 20.22 -27.25 3.48
CA LEU A 357 18.94 -27.55 2.84
C LEU A 357 19.13 -27.82 1.33
N LEU A 358 19.85 -26.94 0.63
CA LEU A 358 20.18 -27.12 -0.79
C LEU A 358 20.92 -28.44 -1.02
N LYS A 359 21.96 -28.73 -0.23
CA LYS A 359 22.73 -29.99 -0.34
C LYS A 359 21.86 -31.22 -0.07
N THR A 360 21.00 -31.17 0.95
CA THR A 360 20.10 -32.28 1.32
C THR A 360 19.03 -32.53 0.26
N ALA A 361 18.63 -31.47 -0.44
CA ALA A 361 17.72 -31.54 -1.58
C ALA A 361 18.41 -31.92 -2.91
N GLY A 362 19.72 -32.17 -2.90
CA GLY A 362 20.48 -32.55 -4.10
C GLY A 362 20.88 -31.37 -5.00
N PHE A 363 20.66 -30.13 -4.58
CA PHE A 363 21.18 -28.97 -5.29
C PHE A 363 22.67 -28.80 -4.99
N VAL A 364 23.50 -29.17 -5.97
CA VAL A 364 24.95 -28.96 -5.90
C VAL A 364 25.25 -27.51 -6.27
N PRO A 365 25.90 -26.72 -5.39
CA PRO A 365 26.33 -25.37 -5.76
C PRO A 365 27.28 -25.46 -6.96
N LYS A 366 27.04 -24.68 -8.02
CA LYS A 366 27.94 -24.61 -9.18
C LYS A 366 29.36 -24.29 -8.69
N ILE A 367 30.36 -24.97 -9.27
CA ILE A 367 31.77 -24.85 -8.86
C ILE A 367 32.23 -23.38 -8.87
N ASP A 368 31.76 -22.56 -9.83
CA ASP A 368 32.07 -21.12 -9.90
C ASP A 368 31.60 -20.32 -8.67
N GLU A 369 30.50 -20.72 -8.03
CA GLU A 369 30.05 -20.10 -6.78
C GLU A 369 30.92 -20.54 -5.60
N ILE A 370 31.37 -21.80 -5.59
CA ILE A 370 32.24 -22.34 -4.55
C ILE A 370 33.62 -21.67 -4.63
N VAL A 371 34.19 -21.56 -5.84
CA VAL A 371 35.47 -20.89 -6.11
C VAL A 371 35.36 -19.40 -5.80
N GLY A 372 34.28 -18.75 -6.24
CA GLY A 372 33.98 -17.37 -5.85
C GLY A 372 33.90 -17.16 -4.34
N GLU A 373 33.41 -18.13 -3.56
CA GLU A 373 33.30 -18.02 -2.10
C GLU A 373 34.57 -18.40 -1.33
N ILE A 374 35.38 -19.32 -1.85
CA ILE A 374 36.68 -19.71 -1.27
C ILE A 374 37.71 -18.59 -1.47
N PHE A 375 37.70 -17.92 -2.62
CA PHE A 375 38.59 -16.78 -2.93
C PHE A 375 38.07 -15.43 -2.39
N VAL A 376 36.90 -15.39 -1.75
CA VAL A 376 36.43 -14.23 -0.98
C VAL A 376 37.18 -14.18 0.35
N ALA A 377 38.34 -13.52 0.31
CA ALA A 377 39.26 -13.30 1.44
C ALA A 377 38.55 -12.94 2.76
N PRO A 378 39.11 -13.29 3.94
CA PRO A 378 38.56 -12.96 5.27
C PRO A 378 38.19 -11.47 5.43
N SER A 379 38.82 -10.57 4.66
CA SER A 379 38.49 -9.14 4.55
C SER A 379 37.03 -8.89 4.10
N LYS A 380 36.50 -9.61 3.11
CA LYS A 380 35.13 -9.43 2.60
C LYS A 380 34.04 -9.85 3.60
N ARG A 381 34.30 -10.84 4.46
CA ARG A 381 33.37 -11.22 5.57
C ARG A 381 33.32 -10.15 6.66
N ILE A 382 34.44 -9.50 6.96
CA ILE A 382 34.50 -8.36 7.90
C ILE A 382 33.77 -7.15 7.30
N ILE A 383 33.91 -6.93 5.98
CA ILE A 383 33.20 -5.86 5.25
C ILE A 383 31.69 -6.03 5.33
N ARG A 384 31.12 -7.22 5.08
CA ARG A 384 29.67 -7.47 5.19
C ARG A 384 29.10 -7.24 6.60
N ARG A 385 29.86 -7.57 7.65
CA ARG A 385 29.44 -7.30 9.05
C ARG A 385 29.43 -5.82 9.37
N LYS A 386 30.50 -5.12 8.98
CA LYS A 386 30.56 -3.66 9.11
C LYS A 386 29.43 -3.00 8.31
N ALA A 387 29.10 -3.55 7.14
CA ALA A 387 27.99 -3.08 6.32
C ALA A 387 26.63 -3.25 7.01
N ASN A 388 26.33 -4.39 7.64
CA ASN A 388 25.04 -4.57 8.33
C ASN A 388 24.85 -3.59 9.50
N ILE A 389 25.84 -3.44 10.38
CA ILE A 389 25.75 -2.48 11.48
C ILE A 389 25.69 -1.03 10.97
N LYS A 390 26.44 -0.72 9.91
CA LYS A 390 26.38 0.59 9.27
C LYS A 390 24.96 0.85 8.74
N LYS A 391 24.37 -0.11 8.04
CA LYS A 391 23.00 -0.07 7.52
C LYS A 391 21.99 0.14 8.65
N VAL A 392 22.07 -0.64 9.73
CA VAL A 392 21.20 -0.47 10.91
C VAL A 392 21.33 0.95 11.49
N LEU A 393 22.55 1.44 11.71
CA LEU A 393 22.79 2.78 12.23
C LEU A 393 22.30 3.89 11.29
N GLU A 394 22.36 3.67 9.98
CA GLU A 394 21.91 4.60 8.95
C GLU A 394 20.38 4.68 8.89
N VAL A 395 19.73 3.52 8.81
CA VAL A 395 18.27 3.41 8.76
C VAL A 395 17.61 3.93 10.04
N THR A 396 18.24 3.72 11.20
CA THR A 396 17.77 4.25 12.50
C THR A 396 18.23 5.68 12.79
N GLY A 397 18.94 6.35 11.88
CA GLY A 397 19.39 7.74 12.07
C GLY A 397 20.53 7.94 13.08
N LEU A 398 21.12 6.88 13.61
CA LEU A 398 22.19 6.91 14.63
C LEU A 398 23.61 7.00 14.06
N SER A 399 23.77 7.02 12.74
CA SER A 399 25.08 7.07 12.08
C SER A 399 25.99 8.22 12.54
N LEU A 400 25.42 9.41 12.76
CA LEU A 400 26.16 10.58 13.27
C LEU A 400 26.45 10.49 14.77
N LYS A 401 25.67 9.70 15.52
CA LYS A 401 25.77 9.53 16.97
C LYS A 401 26.52 8.25 17.36
N LYS A 402 27.03 7.48 16.40
CA LYS A 402 27.72 6.19 16.60
C LYS A 402 28.89 6.24 17.60
N ASN A 403 29.51 7.41 17.78
CA ASN A 403 30.65 7.63 18.67
C ASN A 403 30.28 8.24 20.03
N LYS A 404 29.04 8.75 20.19
CA LYS A 404 28.50 9.22 21.48
C LYS A 404 28.32 8.06 22.44
N ARG A 405 28.35 8.33 23.74
CA ARG A 405 27.97 7.33 24.77
C ARG A 405 26.45 7.15 24.77
N CYS A 406 25.96 5.99 25.19
CA CYS A 406 24.51 5.76 25.26
C CYS A 406 23.83 6.68 26.29
N SER A 407 24.55 7.08 27.34
CA SER A 407 24.12 8.09 28.32
C SER A 407 23.92 9.50 27.75
N GLU A 408 24.47 9.78 26.57
CA GLU A 408 24.40 11.10 25.91
C GLU A 408 23.28 11.16 24.86
N LEU A 409 22.51 10.08 24.72
CA LEU A 409 21.38 10.00 23.80
C LEU A 409 20.16 10.65 24.43
N ASN A 410 19.41 11.43 23.64
CA ASN A 410 18.08 11.85 24.07
C ASN A 410 17.13 10.64 24.04
N GLN A 411 15.91 10.83 24.55
CA GLN A 411 14.94 9.74 24.68
C GLN A 411 14.61 9.07 23.33
N LEU A 412 14.37 9.86 22.27
CA LEU A 412 14.17 9.36 20.91
C LEU A 412 15.34 8.53 20.40
N ASP A 413 16.57 9.05 20.52
CA ASP A 413 17.77 8.37 20.09
C ASP A 413 17.99 7.07 20.86
N PHE A 414 17.64 7.05 22.14
CA PHE A 414 17.76 5.87 22.99
C PHE A 414 16.75 4.80 22.60
N LEU A 415 15.51 5.18 22.26
CA LEU A 415 14.52 4.29 21.67
C LEU A 415 15.01 3.72 20.33
N LEU A 416 15.50 4.58 19.43
CA LEU A 416 16.08 4.17 18.15
C LEU A 416 17.32 3.28 18.34
N PHE A 417 18.10 3.49 19.39
CA PHE A 417 19.22 2.63 19.76
C PHE A 417 18.75 1.24 20.20
N SER A 418 17.67 1.19 20.97
CA SER A 418 17.04 -0.07 21.41
C SER A 418 16.52 -0.86 20.21
N ILE A 419 15.83 -0.19 19.29
CA ILE A 419 15.38 -0.77 18.01
C ILE A 419 16.58 -1.21 17.15
N ALA A 420 17.61 -0.38 17.01
CA ALA A 420 18.83 -0.72 16.27
C ALA A 420 19.50 -1.99 16.82
N ARG A 421 19.60 -2.10 18.14
CA ARG A 421 20.15 -3.27 18.82
C ARG A 421 19.29 -4.50 18.56
N ALA A 422 17.96 -4.37 18.61
CA ALA A 422 17.04 -5.45 18.25
C ALA A 422 17.27 -5.90 16.81
N LEU A 423 17.30 -4.98 15.84
CA LEU A 423 17.52 -5.27 14.41
C LEU A 423 18.84 -6.02 14.13
N VAL A 424 19.89 -5.78 14.91
CA VAL A 424 21.15 -6.53 14.81
C VAL A 424 20.99 -8.01 15.16
N LYS A 425 20.03 -8.37 16.02
CA LYS A 425 19.63 -9.76 16.30
C LYS A 425 18.82 -10.40 15.16
N SER A 426 18.43 -9.60 14.16
CA SER A 426 17.60 -9.98 13.01
C SER A 426 16.25 -10.59 13.44
N PRO A 427 15.45 -9.80 14.20
CA PRO A 427 14.18 -10.23 14.75
C PRO A 427 13.14 -10.35 13.64
N SER A 428 12.07 -11.09 13.91
CA SER A 428 10.91 -11.17 13.03
C SER A 428 9.77 -10.26 13.48
N ILE A 429 9.68 -9.97 14.78
CA ILE A 429 8.69 -9.08 15.37
C ILE A 429 9.41 -8.21 16.41
N ILE A 430 9.18 -6.90 16.40
CA ILE A 430 9.60 -5.97 17.44
C ILE A 430 8.35 -5.30 18.01
N MET A 431 8.17 -5.38 19.33
CA MET A 431 7.04 -4.79 20.05
C MET A 431 7.54 -3.78 21.07
N PHE A 432 6.91 -2.61 21.18
CA PHE A 432 7.36 -1.57 22.11
C PHE A 432 6.30 -0.50 22.43
N LEU A 433 6.56 0.31 23.44
CA LEU A 433 5.70 1.42 23.85
C LEU A 433 6.43 2.75 23.69
N ILE A 434 5.73 3.79 23.23
CA ILE A 434 6.20 5.16 23.15
C ILE A 434 5.31 6.03 24.06
N PRO A 435 5.81 6.43 25.24
CA PRO A 435 5.10 7.38 26.10
C PRO A 435 4.82 8.73 25.42
N PHE A 436 3.69 9.36 25.77
CA PHE A 436 3.13 10.53 25.08
C PHE A 436 3.99 11.80 25.14
N GLU A 437 4.82 11.92 26.17
CA GLU A 437 5.66 13.11 26.42
C GLU A 437 7.07 13.00 25.82
N ILE A 438 7.45 11.84 25.28
CA ILE A 438 8.83 11.62 24.82
C ILE A 438 9.14 12.38 23.52
N LEU A 439 8.12 12.60 22.68
CA LEU A 439 8.28 13.16 21.35
C LEU A 439 7.29 14.30 21.16
N ASP A 440 7.81 15.44 20.69
CA ASP A 440 6.99 16.51 20.14
C ASP A 440 6.55 16.19 18.70
N ARG A 441 5.74 17.08 18.10
CA ARG A 441 5.24 16.89 16.73
C ARG A 441 6.36 16.68 15.70
N LEU A 442 7.46 17.44 15.78
CA LEU A 442 8.62 17.26 14.90
C LEU A 442 9.32 15.91 15.15
N GLY A 443 9.35 15.46 16.40
CA GLY A 443 9.78 14.14 16.82
C GLY A 443 8.94 13.02 16.19
N TYR A 444 7.62 13.19 16.09
CA TYR A 444 6.73 12.21 15.45
C TYR A 444 7.06 12.02 13.98
N ASP A 445 7.13 13.10 13.19
CA ASP A 445 7.46 13.02 11.76
C ASP A 445 8.81 12.34 11.53
N LYS A 446 9.80 12.70 12.35
CA LYS A 446 11.13 12.10 12.28
C LYS A 446 11.11 10.62 12.64
N PHE A 447 10.37 10.24 13.67
CA PHE A 447 10.21 8.85 14.10
C PHE A 447 9.52 8.01 13.02
N ASN A 448 8.40 8.50 12.46
CA ASN A 448 7.66 7.85 11.38
C ASN A 448 8.54 7.61 10.15
N ASN A 449 9.34 8.60 9.77
CA ASN A 449 10.33 8.45 8.70
C ASN A 449 11.37 7.35 8.97
N TYR A 450 11.82 7.17 10.22
CA TYR A 450 12.69 6.06 10.57
C TYR A 450 11.96 4.72 10.55
N MET A 451 10.73 4.65 11.05
CA MET A 451 9.95 3.40 11.03
C MET A 451 9.69 2.94 9.60
N GLN A 452 9.36 3.86 8.69
CA GLN A 452 9.19 3.54 7.27
C GLN A 452 10.48 2.96 6.65
N LYS A 453 11.62 3.61 6.87
CA LYS A 453 12.92 3.09 6.40
C LYS A 453 13.27 1.73 7.01
N ILE A 454 12.93 1.50 8.28
CA ILE A 454 13.14 0.20 8.94
C ILE A 454 12.31 -0.88 8.26
N LYS A 455 11.02 -0.62 8.00
CA LYS A 455 10.14 -1.56 7.30
C LYS A 455 10.66 -1.92 5.91
N GLU A 456 11.08 -0.92 5.13
CA GLU A 456 11.60 -1.12 3.76
C GLU A 456 12.89 -1.95 3.71
N GLU A 457 13.76 -1.76 4.72
CA GLU A 457 15.10 -2.31 4.72
C GLU A 457 15.27 -3.60 5.54
N PHE A 458 14.28 -3.91 6.40
CA PHE A 458 14.29 -5.05 7.30
C PHE A 458 12.97 -5.82 7.28
N HIS A 459 13.08 -7.14 7.15
CA HIS A 459 11.99 -8.11 7.20
C HIS A 459 11.40 -8.30 8.61
N VAL A 460 10.73 -7.29 9.13
CA VAL A 460 10.24 -7.26 10.51
C VAL A 460 8.81 -6.74 10.58
N ILE A 461 8.02 -7.29 11.51
CA ILE A 461 6.74 -6.71 11.92
C ILE A 461 7.00 -5.77 13.08
N LEU A 462 6.53 -4.52 12.99
CA LEU A 462 6.60 -3.56 14.09
C LEU A 462 5.22 -3.45 14.75
N ILE A 463 5.12 -3.61 16.06
CA ILE A 463 3.88 -3.40 16.80
C ILE A 463 4.19 -2.43 17.92
N PHE A 464 3.48 -1.32 17.99
CA PHE A 464 3.74 -0.39 19.08
C PHE A 464 2.53 0.42 19.46
N HIS A 465 2.42 0.72 20.74
CA HIS A 465 1.52 1.75 21.22
C HIS A 465 2.26 3.08 21.28
N ALA A 466 1.62 4.13 20.79
CA ALA A 466 2.18 5.45 20.67
C ALA A 466 1.05 6.50 20.56
N PRO A 467 1.38 7.79 20.65
CA PRO A 467 0.44 8.87 20.34
C PRO A 467 -0.20 8.75 18.96
N GLU A 468 -1.40 9.30 18.79
CA GLU A 468 -2.14 9.29 17.53
C GLU A 468 -1.27 9.78 16.35
N GLY A 469 -0.48 10.85 16.54
CA GLY A 469 0.39 11.39 15.49
C GLY A 469 1.42 10.39 14.93
N ILE A 470 1.77 9.36 15.71
CA ILE A 470 2.63 8.26 15.27
C ILE A 470 1.77 7.10 14.72
N VAL A 471 0.74 6.70 15.47
CA VAL A 471 -0.13 5.55 15.13
C VAL A 471 -0.83 5.74 13.77
N SER A 472 -1.28 6.95 13.47
CA SER A 472 -1.91 7.34 12.20
C SER A 472 -1.06 7.04 10.95
N ASN A 473 0.27 6.92 11.10
CA ASN A 473 1.20 6.60 10.01
C ASN A 473 1.51 5.10 9.88
N CYS A 474 0.87 4.25 10.68
CA CYS A 474 1.03 2.80 10.60
C CYS A 474 0.24 2.18 9.45
N ASP A 475 0.66 1.00 8.99
CA ASP A 475 -0.07 0.26 7.95
C ASP A 475 -1.44 -0.21 8.46
N GLN A 476 -1.50 -0.61 9.72
CA GLN A 476 -2.72 -0.97 10.43
C GLN A 476 -2.74 -0.30 11.80
N ILE A 477 -3.95 -0.05 12.29
CA ILE A 477 -4.22 0.61 13.56
C ILE A 477 -5.18 -0.28 14.31
N LEU A 478 -4.73 -0.74 15.48
CA LEU A 478 -5.55 -1.49 16.42
C LEU A 478 -6.03 -0.52 17.50
N THR A 479 -7.31 -0.20 17.46
CA THR A 479 -7.99 0.53 18.54
C THR A 479 -8.52 -0.49 19.55
N ILE A 480 -8.21 -0.29 20.82
CA ILE A 480 -8.67 -1.14 21.91
C ILE A 480 -9.49 -0.26 22.85
N GLY A 481 -10.80 -0.47 22.87
CA GLY A 481 -11.72 0.15 23.81
C GLY A 481 -12.14 -0.83 24.90
N LYS A 482 -13.02 -0.39 25.81
CA LYS A 482 -13.51 -1.18 26.96
C LYS A 482 -14.29 -2.44 26.55
N GLU A 483 -15.09 -2.35 25.50
CA GLU A 483 -16.01 -3.42 25.09
C GLU A 483 -15.56 -4.14 23.82
N GLU A 484 -14.86 -3.44 22.93
CA GLU A 484 -14.48 -3.97 21.63
C GLU A 484 -13.10 -3.47 21.20
N SER A 485 -12.41 -4.31 20.43
CA SER A 485 -11.22 -3.94 19.70
C SER A 485 -11.51 -3.94 18.20
N ARG A 486 -10.96 -2.97 17.48
CA ARG A 486 -11.13 -2.82 16.04
C ARG A 486 -9.80 -2.58 15.36
N ILE A 487 -9.66 -3.11 14.16
CA ILE A 487 -8.46 -2.95 13.34
C ILE A 487 -8.79 -2.48 11.94
N GLY A 488 -8.04 -1.48 11.48
CA GLY A 488 -8.18 -0.97 10.12
C GLY A 488 -6.99 -0.12 9.71
N THR A 489 -7.01 0.38 8.48
CA THR A 489 -6.15 1.52 8.13
C THR A 489 -6.78 2.79 8.69
N PHE A 490 -6.00 3.88 8.81
CA PHE A 490 -6.55 5.17 9.24
C PHE A 490 -7.82 5.55 8.45
N ASN A 491 -7.76 5.51 7.11
CA ASN A 491 -8.90 5.87 6.28
C ASN A 491 -10.10 4.94 6.50
N LYS A 492 -9.89 3.62 6.63
CA LYS A 492 -11.00 2.67 6.86
C LYS A 492 -11.70 2.92 8.20
N LEU A 493 -10.93 3.18 9.26
CA LEU A 493 -11.51 3.51 10.57
C LEU A 493 -12.30 4.82 10.50
N ILE A 494 -11.75 5.87 9.89
CA ILE A 494 -12.47 7.14 9.74
C ILE A 494 -13.71 7.01 8.84
N GLU A 495 -13.70 6.13 7.84
CA GLU A 495 -14.85 5.84 6.97
C GLU A 495 -16.00 5.14 7.69
N GLU A 496 -15.74 4.43 8.80
CA GLU A 496 -16.80 3.85 9.66
C GLU A 496 -17.58 4.93 10.43
N LEU A 497 -17.01 6.13 10.57
CA LEU A 497 -17.72 7.25 11.17
C LEU A 497 -18.78 7.81 10.19
N PRO A 498 -19.88 8.35 10.71
CA PRO A 498 -20.88 9.04 9.91
C PRO A 498 -20.23 10.10 8.99
N ARG A 499 -20.68 10.15 7.72
CA ARG A 499 -20.15 11.05 6.69
C ARG A 499 -18.63 10.98 6.53
N SER A 500 -18.06 9.77 6.67
CA SER A 500 -16.62 9.54 6.54
C SER A 500 -15.79 10.42 7.49
N GLY A 501 -16.32 10.66 8.69
CA GLY A 501 -15.67 11.38 9.77
C GLY A 501 -15.74 12.90 9.66
N GLU A 502 -16.68 13.49 8.92
CA GLU A 502 -16.86 14.94 8.99
C GLU A 502 -17.55 15.35 10.31
N ILE A 503 -16.85 16.17 11.09
CA ILE A 503 -17.28 16.62 12.42
C ILE A 503 -17.43 18.14 12.43
N ILE A 504 -18.42 18.62 13.18
CA ILE A 504 -18.57 20.03 13.53
C ILE A 504 -18.35 20.17 15.03
N THR A 505 -17.45 21.06 15.43
CA THR A 505 -17.40 21.57 16.81
C THR A 505 -18.02 22.95 16.86
N ILE A 506 -18.86 23.20 17.87
CA ILE A 506 -19.40 24.52 18.17
C ILE A 506 -19.00 24.95 19.58
N GLU A 507 -18.79 26.25 19.75
CA GLU A 507 -18.62 26.90 21.04
C GLU A 507 -19.71 27.95 21.22
N LEU A 508 -20.37 27.91 22.36
CA LEU A 508 -21.54 28.70 22.72
C LEU A 508 -21.25 29.54 23.94
N ASN A 509 -21.73 30.78 23.97
CA ASN A 509 -21.62 31.69 25.08
C ASN A 509 -22.95 31.74 25.85
N ASN A 510 -23.04 31.02 26.97
CA ASN A 510 -24.23 30.96 27.85
C ASN A 510 -25.57 30.72 27.11
N PRO A 511 -25.70 29.62 26.34
CA PRO A 511 -26.93 29.30 25.63
C PRO A 511 -28.08 28.95 26.60
N ASP A 512 -29.32 29.23 26.20
CA ASP A 512 -30.51 28.73 26.91
C ASP A 512 -30.57 27.20 26.83
N GLU A 513 -30.78 26.51 27.97
CA GLU A 513 -30.95 25.06 28.05
C GLU A 513 -32.02 24.53 27.10
N LYS A 514 -33.06 25.33 26.81
CA LYS A 514 -34.10 24.95 25.83
C LYS A 514 -33.53 24.80 24.42
N LEU A 515 -32.54 25.60 24.04
CA LEU A 515 -31.88 25.49 22.75
C LEU A 515 -30.96 24.28 22.70
N ILE A 516 -30.23 24.00 23.78
CA ILE A 516 -29.46 22.76 23.91
C ILE A 516 -30.37 21.53 23.75
N LYS A 517 -31.53 21.52 24.41
CA LYS A 517 -32.54 20.45 24.23
C LYS A 517 -33.07 20.34 22.80
N LYS A 518 -33.07 21.42 22.00
CA LYS A 518 -33.42 21.37 20.57
C LYS A 518 -32.29 20.76 19.74
N LEU A 519 -31.02 21.04 20.07
CA LEU A 519 -29.86 20.45 19.40
C LEU A 519 -29.90 18.91 19.47
N TYR A 520 -30.21 18.34 20.65
CA TYR A 520 -30.35 16.89 20.83
C TYR A 520 -31.53 16.25 20.10
N LYS A 521 -32.42 17.05 19.48
CA LYS A 521 -33.58 16.58 18.72
C LYS A 521 -33.36 16.60 17.20
N PHE A 522 -32.20 17.01 16.71
CA PHE A 522 -31.92 16.98 15.27
C PHE A 522 -31.63 15.55 14.80
N ASP A 523 -32.48 15.03 13.91
CA ASP A 523 -32.39 13.68 13.36
C ASP A 523 -31.11 13.46 12.52
N GLU A 524 -30.60 14.55 11.94
CA GLU A 524 -29.36 14.59 11.15
C GLU A 524 -28.10 14.38 12.00
N ILE A 525 -28.20 14.46 13.32
CA ILE A 525 -27.08 14.24 14.23
C ILE A 525 -27.01 12.76 14.61
N ALA A 526 -25.83 12.17 14.46
CA ALA A 526 -25.52 10.81 14.88
C ALA A 526 -25.18 10.74 16.38
N LYS A 527 -24.30 11.64 16.83
CA LYS A 527 -23.84 11.71 18.22
C LYS A 527 -23.47 13.16 18.55
N ILE A 528 -23.76 13.56 19.78
CA ILE A 528 -23.28 14.82 20.36
C ILE A 528 -22.42 14.44 21.54
N GLN A 529 -21.26 15.07 21.64
CA GLN A 529 -20.37 14.98 22.77
C GLN A 529 -20.15 16.38 23.33
N GLU A 530 -20.49 16.54 24.61
CA GLU A 530 -20.30 17.78 25.35
C GLU A 530 -18.88 17.77 25.91
N GLU A 531 -17.99 18.58 25.31
CA GLU A 531 -16.60 18.71 25.76
C GLU A 531 -16.49 19.67 26.95
N ARG A 532 -17.33 20.72 26.98
CA ARG A 532 -17.45 21.67 28.09
C ARG A 532 -18.91 21.96 28.34
N LYS A 533 -19.33 21.80 29.59
CA LYS A 533 -20.74 21.87 30.00
C LYS A 533 -21.38 23.17 29.52
N ASN A 534 -22.45 23.08 28.73
CA ASN A 534 -23.18 24.19 28.14
C ASN A 534 -22.36 25.13 27.24
N GLU A 535 -21.12 24.79 26.89
CA GLU A 535 -20.21 25.68 26.20
C GLU A 535 -19.70 25.08 24.89
N LYS A 536 -19.15 23.86 24.92
CA LYS A 536 -18.48 23.28 23.75
C LYS A 536 -19.01 21.91 23.42
N TYR A 537 -19.41 21.74 22.16
CA TYR A 537 -20.02 20.51 21.66
C TYR A 537 -19.33 20.03 20.39
N LYS A 538 -19.03 18.74 20.34
CA LYS A 538 -18.58 18.01 19.15
C LYS A 538 -19.76 17.23 18.58
N ILE A 539 -20.03 17.41 17.30
CA ILE A 539 -21.24 16.94 16.63
C ILE A 539 -20.85 16.05 15.45
N TYR A 540 -21.28 14.79 15.51
CA TYR A 540 -21.11 13.78 14.46
C TYR A 540 -22.38 13.71 13.62
N LEU A 541 -22.25 13.72 12.28
CA LEU A 541 -23.37 13.98 11.38
C LEU A 541 -23.76 12.78 10.52
N LYS A 542 -25.06 12.50 10.42
CA LYS A 542 -25.63 11.59 9.41
C LYS A 542 -25.84 12.27 8.07
N ASP A 543 -26.08 13.59 8.06
CA ASP A 543 -26.37 14.37 6.83
C ASP A 543 -25.26 15.36 6.42
N ASP A 544 -25.47 16.09 5.32
CA ASP A 544 -24.58 17.12 4.77
C ASP A 544 -24.21 18.17 5.84
N PRO A 545 -22.89 18.33 6.15
CA PRO A 545 -22.43 19.31 7.13
C PRO A 545 -22.83 20.75 6.82
N ASN A 546 -22.95 21.13 5.54
CA ASN A 546 -23.29 22.51 5.19
C ASN A 546 -24.72 22.85 5.63
N LYS A 547 -25.67 21.93 5.46
CA LYS A 547 -27.04 22.09 5.94
C LYS A 547 -27.08 22.17 7.47
N MET A 548 -26.27 21.35 8.14
CA MET A 548 -26.19 21.40 9.60
C MET A 548 -25.64 22.74 10.09
N ILE A 549 -24.60 23.29 9.46
CA ILE A 549 -24.05 24.61 9.83
C ILE A 549 -25.12 25.70 9.75
N ILE A 550 -25.94 25.71 8.70
CA ILE A 550 -27.04 26.67 8.55
C ILE A 550 -28.01 26.54 9.74
N ARG A 551 -28.46 25.32 10.05
CA ARG A 551 -29.38 25.08 11.17
C ARG A 551 -28.78 25.40 12.54
N LEU A 552 -27.50 25.13 12.76
CA LEU A 552 -26.81 25.51 13.99
C LEU A 552 -26.74 27.02 14.13
N THR A 553 -26.53 27.74 13.02
CA THR A 553 -26.51 29.20 12.99
C THR A 553 -27.90 29.80 13.23
N GLU A 554 -28.95 29.19 12.68
CA GLU A 554 -30.35 29.57 12.96
C GLU A 554 -30.72 29.32 14.43
N LEU A 555 -30.28 28.20 14.99
CA LEU A 555 -30.61 27.81 16.37
C LEU A 555 -29.84 28.63 17.41
N PHE A 556 -28.55 28.86 17.18
CA PHE A 556 -27.63 29.45 18.16
C PHE A 556 -27.04 30.79 17.75
N GLY A 557 -27.44 31.42 16.64
CA GLY A 557 -26.72 32.56 16.05
C GLY A 557 -26.31 33.68 17.02
N GLN A 558 -27.13 34.00 18.03
CA GLN A 558 -26.80 35.00 19.06
C GLN A 558 -25.85 34.50 20.18
N TYR A 559 -25.76 33.18 20.36
CA TYR A 559 -24.90 32.50 21.34
C TYR A 559 -23.66 31.86 20.73
N LEU A 560 -23.61 31.70 19.41
CA LEU A 560 -22.53 30.98 18.72
C LEU A 560 -21.25 31.83 18.74
N PHE A 561 -20.30 31.42 19.58
CA PHE A 561 -19.00 32.06 19.69
C PHE A 561 -18.08 31.64 18.53
N SER A 562 -18.02 30.33 18.27
CA SER A 562 -17.21 29.79 17.18
C SER A 562 -17.83 28.48 16.67
N PHE A 563 -17.54 28.14 15.41
CA PHE A 563 -17.72 26.78 14.93
C PHE A 563 -16.54 26.40 14.03
N LYS A 564 -16.26 25.10 13.95
CA LYS A 564 -15.21 24.56 13.11
C LYS A 564 -15.67 23.25 12.50
N ARG A 565 -15.53 23.13 11.18
CA ARG A 565 -15.65 21.87 10.45
C ARG A 565 -14.26 21.27 10.26
N TYR A 566 -14.09 19.99 10.56
CA TYR A 566 -12.85 19.28 10.31
C TYR A 566 -13.11 17.78 10.11
N LYS A 567 -12.08 17.07 9.64
CA LYS A 567 -12.11 15.61 9.49
C LYS A 567 -11.64 14.96 10.78
N ALA A 568 -12.35 13.92 11.20
CA ALA A 568 -12.14 13.19 12.43
C ALA A 568 -10.70 12.66 12.53
N SER A 569 -10.20 12.70 13.76
CA SER A 569 -8.98 12.03 14.21
C SER A 569 -9.29 10.60 14.70
N LEU A 570 -8.27 9.82 15.05
CA LEU A 570 -8.44 8.52 15.70
C LEU A 570 -8.93 8.66 17.13
N GLU A 571 -8.56 9.72 17.84
CA GLU A 571 -9.16 10.09 19.12
C GLU A 571 -10.67 10.32 18.95
N ASP A 572 -11.10 11.10 17.96
CA ASP A 572 -12.52 11.30 17.66
C ASP A 572 -13.24 9.98 17.32
N TYR A 573 -12.55 9.07 16.63
CA TYR A 573 -13.07 7.74 16.32
C TYR A 573 -13.31 6.92 17.59
N LYS A 574 -12.32 6.88 18.48
CA LYS A 574 -12.39 6.18 19.76
C LYS A 574 -13.52 6.76 20.61
N GLU A 575 -13.57 8.08 20.77
CA GLU A 575 -14.61 8.78 21.52
C GLU A 575 -16.02 8.52 20.95
N PHE A 576 -16.15 8.35 19.63
CA PHE A 576 -17.44 8.03 19.00
C PHE A 576 -17.95 6.65 19.40
N PHE A 577 -17.09 5.64 19.45
CA PHE A 577 -17.48 4.25 19.77
C PHE A 577 -17.47 3.95 21.27
N GLU A 578 -16.79 4.74 22.08
CA GLU A 578 -16.91 4.66 23.53
C GLU A 578 -18.31 5.13 23.97
N LYS A 579 -18.97 4.29 24.78
CA LYS A 579 -20.24 4.65 25.41
C LYS A 579 -20.00 5.88 26.27
N SER A 580 -20.72 6.96 25.96
CA SER A 580 -20.87 8.09 26.86
C SER A 580 -21.48 7.54 28.14
N TYR A 581 -20.68 7.35 29.19
CA TYR A 581 -21.21 7.17 30.52
C TYR A 581 -22.02 8.43 30.80
N LYS A 582 -23.34 8.32 30.69
CA LYS A 582 -24.23 9.33 31.24
C LYS A 582 -23.89 9.37 32.73
N TYR A 583 -23.31 10.47 33.19
CA TYR A 583 -23.43 10.87 34.58
C TYR A 583 -24.95 10.94 34.84
N ASN A 584 -25.50 9.86 35.40
CA ASN A 584 -26.87 9.84 35.91
C ASN A 584 -26.92 10.61 37.21
#